data_AF-A0A3A8ZIX2-F1
#
_entry.id   AF-A0A3A8ZIX2-F1
#
_cell.length_a   1.000
_cell.length_b   1.000
_cell.length_c   1.000
_cell.angle_alpha   90.00
_cell.angle_beta   90.00
_cell.angle_gamma   90.00
#
_symmetry.space_group_name_H-M   'P 1'
#
loop_
_entity.id
_entity.type
_entity.pdbx_description
1 polymer ?
#
loop_
_entity_poly.entity_id
_entity_poly.type
_entity_poly.pdbx_seq_one_letter_code
_entity_poly.pdbx_strand_id
1 'polypeptide(L)'
;MKFNHIEDVKRYINFLKNISNEGSKWYRDLEWFSSVNYTTTSEYFGELVKFIEKVVADGAFKEQKEELIQLHDTIKACFQK
;
A
#
# COMPACT_ATOMS: atom_id res chain seq x y z
N MET A 1 11.71 1.65 6.67
CA MET A 1 11.48 0.19 6.86
C MET A 1 11.97 -0.55 5.62
N LYS A 2 12.40 -1.82 5.71
CA LYS A 2 12.67 -2.65 4.51
C LYS A 2 11.46 -3.54 4.25
N PHE A 3 10.75 -3.35 3.15
CA PHE A 3 9.60 -4.16 2.75
C PHE A 3 10.08 -5.48 2.12
N ASN A 4 10.55 -6.42 2.94
CA ASN A 4 11.09 -7.70 2.46
C ASN A 4 10.01 -8.77 2.31
N HIS A 5 8.94 -8.70 3.12
CA HIS A 5 7.85 -9.68 3.10
C HIS A 5 6.50 -9.01 2.89
N ILE A 6 5.54 -9.76 2.36
CA ILE A 6 4.15 -9.30 2.19
C ILE A 6 3.52 -8.89 3.53
N GLU A 7 3.95 -9.48 4.64
CA GLU A 7 3.50 -9.10 5.98
C GLU A 7 3.92 -7.68 6.37
N ASP A 8 5.13 -7.23 6.00
CA ASP A 8 5.58 -5.85 6.24
C ASP A 8 4.70 -4.86 5.47
N VAL A 9 4.34 -5.21 4.24
CA VAL A 9 3.43 -4.42 3.40
C VAL A 9 2.05 -4.34 4.02
N LYS A 10 1.47 -5.48 4.44
CA LYS A 10 0.17 -5.50 5.13
C LYS A 10 0.18 -4.68 6.42
N ARG A 11 1.26 -4.77 7.21
CA ARG A 11 1.42 -3.96 8.44
C ARG A 11 1.44 -2.46 8.12
N TYR A 12 2.16 -2.07 7.09
CA TYR A 12 2.24 -0.66 6.68
C TYR A 12 0.91 -0.14 6.14
N ILE A 13 0.19 -0.94 5.35
CA ILE A 13 -1.16 -0.58 4.89
C ILE A 13 -2.14 -0.47 6.06
N ASN A 14 -2.06 -1.36 7.05
CA ASN A 14 -2.87 -1.25 8.26
C ASN A 14 -2.49 -0.01 9.10
N PHE A 15 -1.22 0.38 9.11
CA PHE A 15 -0.77 1.63 9.72
C PHE A 15 -1.38 2.85 9.01
N LEU A 16 -1.33 2.89 7.67
CA LEU A 16 -2.01 3.93 6.88
C LEU A 16 -3.51 3.93 7.14
N LYS A 17 -4.14 2.76 7.26
CA LYS A 17 -5.57 2.64 7.62
C LYS A 17 -5.86 3.27 8.98
N ASN A 18 -5.02 3.03 9.99
CA ASN A 18 -5.24 3.62 11.32
C ASN A 18 -5.02 5.14 11.34
N ILE A 19 -4.14 5.67 10.48
CA ILE A 19 -3.95 7.12 10.32
C ILE A 19 -5.11 7.75 9.53
N SER A 20 -5.58 7.04 8.51
CA SER A 20 -6.73 7.45 7.73
C SER A 20 -7.98 7.23 8.58
N ASN A 21 -8.53 8.30 9.18
CA ASN A 21 -9.81 8.20 9.90
C ASN A 21 -10.88 7.49 9.02
N GLU A 22 -11.84 6.79 9.63
CA GLU A 22 -12.91 6.05 8.92
C GLU A 22 -13.69 6.89 7.88
N GLY A 23 -13.68 8.23 8.01
CA GLY A 23 -14.27 9.15 7.03
C GLY A 23 -13.43 9.40 5.77
N SER A 24 -12.22 8.85 5.69
CA SER A 24 -11.34 9.00 4.53
C SER A 24 -11.80 8.10 3.40
N LYS A 25 -11.87 8.65 2.18
CA LYS A 25 -12.22 7.87 0.98
C LYS A 25 -11.30 6.66 0.75
N TRP A 26 -10.11 6.68 1.33
CA TRP A 26 -9.10 5.62 1.24
C TRP A 26 -9.26 4.52 2.29
N TYR A 27 -10.09 4.72 3.32
CA TYR A 27 -10.21 3.77 4.43
C TYR A 27 -10.65 2.38 3.95
N ARG A 28 -11.66 2.32 3.06
CA ARG A 28 -12.16 1.04 2.51
C ARG A 28 -11.13 0.32 1.66
N ASP A 29 -10.41 1.03 0.80
CA ASP A 29 -9.33 0.44 0.00
C ASP A 29 -8.20 -0.07 0.91
N LEU A 30 -7.80 0.70 1.92
CA LEU A 30 -6.77 0.30 2.89
C LEU A 30 -7.19 -0.91 3.74
N GLU A 31 -8.46 -0.94 4.18
CA GLU A 31 -9.04 -2.09 4.87
C GLU A 31 -9.02 -3.33 3.97
N TRP A 32 -9.39 -3.17 2.71
CA TRP A 32 -9.37 -4.25 1.73
C TRP A 32 -7.95 -4.79 1.50
N PHE A 33 -6.97 -3.92 1.23
CA PHE A 33 -5.56 -4.34 1.08
C PHE A 33 -4.95 -4.94 2.35
N SER A 34 -5.46 -4.57 3.54
CA SER A 34 -5.04 -5.14 4.82
C SER A 34 -5.71 -6.48 5.12
N SER A 35 -6.92 -6.73 4.62
CA SER A 35 -7.74 -7.89 4.97
C SER A 35 -7.66 -9.02 3.94
N VAL A 36 -7.39 -8.69 2.68
CA VAL A 36 -7.42 -9.67 1.60
C VAL A 36 -6.18 -10.58 1.61
N ASN A 37 -6.44 -11.89 1.58
CA ASN A 37 -5.49 -12.90 1.13
C ASN A 37 -5.73 -13.13 -0.36
N TYR A 38 -5.02 -12.39 -1.21
CA TYR A 38 -5.08 -12.62 -2.65
C TYR A 38 -4.66 -14.05 -2.97
N THR A 39 -5.29 -14.62 -3.99
CA THR A 39 -5.00 -15.96 -4.51
C THR A 39 -3.60 -16.03 -5.13
N THR A 40 -3.12 -14.92 -5.70
CA THR A 40 -1.79 -14.81 -6.31
C THR A 40 -1.09 -13.53 -5.88
N THR A 41 0.18 -13.65 -5.51
CA THR A 41 1.01 -12.55 -5.00
C THR A 41 1.18 -11.42 -6.02
N SER A 42 1.29 -11.74 -7.31
CA SER A 42 1.47 -10.76 -8.40
C SER A 42 0.25 -9.86 -8.60
N GLU A 43 -0.97 -10.39 -8.45
CA GLU A 43 -2.21 -9.61 -8.58
C GLU A 43 -2.37 -8.62 -7.42
N TYR A 44 -2.04 -9.05 -6.19
CA TYR A 44 -2.00 -8.17 -5.02
C TYR A 44 -1.08 -6.98 -5.25
N PHE A 45 0.16 -7.26 -5.67
CA PHE A 45 1.17 -6.23 -5.83
C PHE A 45 0.87 -5.29 -7.00
N GLY A 46 0.30 -5.80 -8.10
CA GLY A 46 -0.13 -4.97 -9.22
C GLY A 46 -1.22 -3.97 -8.83
N GLU A 47 -2.24 -4.42 -8.08
CA GLU A 47 -3.31 -3.53 -7.61
C GLU A 47 -2.82 -2.58 -6.52
N LEU A 48 -1.94 -3.03 -5.63
CA LEU A 48 -1.37 -2.21 -4.58
C LEU A 48 -0.50 -1.07 -5.13
N VAL A 49 0.30 -1.34 -6.17
CA VAL A 49 1.09 -0.32 -6.88
C VAL A 49 0.17 0.78 -7.44
N LYS A 50 -0.90 0.40 -8.15
CA LYS A 50 -1.87 1.35 -8.70
C LYS A 50 -2.57 2.15 -7.60
N PHE A 51 -2.87 1.51 -6.48
CA PHE A 51 -3.46 2.17 -5.32
C PHE A 51 -2.51 3.24 -4.75
N ILE A 52 -1.24 2.89 -4.52
CA ILE A 52 -0.23 3.83 -4.03
C ILE A 52 -0.07 5.01 -4.99
N GLU A 53 0.00 4.76 -6.30
CA GLU A 53 0.09 5.82 -7.31
C GLU A 53 -1.11 6.78 -7.23
N LYS A 54 -2.34 6.26 -7.09
CA LYS A 54 -3.56 7.08 -6.92
C LYS A 54 -3.51 7.92 -5.65
N VAL A 55 -3.11 7.33 -4.53
CA VAL A 55 -3.03 8.00 -3.23
C VAL A 55 -2.02 9.14 -3.25
N VAL A 56 -0.84 8.90 -3.84
CA VAL A 56 0.21 9.91 -4.00
C VAL A 56 -0.21 11.01 -4.97
N ALA A 57 -0.87 10.66 -6.07
CA ALA A 57 -1.38 11.62 -7.05
C ALA A 57 -2.48 12.52 -6.48
N ASP A 58 -3.33 11.99 -5.60
CA ASP A 58 -4.36 12.74 -4.88
C ASP A 58 -3.78 13.66 -3.79
N GLY A 59 -2.50 13.50 -3.45
CA GLY A 59 -1.84 14.27 -2.39
C GLY A 59 -2.27 13.87 -0.98
N ALA A 60 -2.83 12.67 -0.81
CA ALA A 60 -3.13 12.09 0.48
C ALA A 60 -1.86 11.58 1.18
N PHE A 61 -1.89 11.47 2.51
CA PHE A 61 -0.77 11.00 3.34
C PHE A 61 0.55 11.73 3.04
N LYS A 62 0.52 13.07 3.00
CA LYS A 62 1.69 13.90 2.68
C LYS A 62 2.91 13.58 3.54
N GLU A 63 2.69 13.31 4.83
CA GLU A 63 3.72 12.95 5.79
C GLU A 63 4.34 11.57 5.50
N GLN A 64 3.57 10.64 4.94
CA GLN A 64 4.00 9.27 4.61
C GLN A 64 4.33 9.12 3.11
N LYS A 65 4.34 10.22 2.33
CA LYS A 65 4.55 10.19 0.88
C LYS A 65 5.88 9.53 0.50
N GLU A 66 6.96 9.85 1.20
CA GLU A 66 8.27 9.25 0.94
C GLU A 66 8.27 7.74 1.19
N GLU A 67 7.63 7.29 2.26
CA GLU A 67 7.49 5.88 2.58
C GLU A 67 6.60 5.15 1.56
N LEU A 68 5.51 5.77 1.09
CA LEU A 68 4.66 5.26 0.02
C LEU A 68 5.44 5.08 -1.29
N ILE A 69 6.28 6.05 -1.64
CA ILE A 69 7.15 5.96 -2.83
C ILE A 69 8.16 4.84 -2.67
N GLN A 70 8.79 4.70 -1.49
CA GLN A 70 9.70 3.59 -1.20
C GLN A 70 9.01 2.22 -1.28
N LEU A 71 7.78 2.13 -0.77
CA LEU A 71 6.96 0.91 -0.86
C LEU A 71 6.69 0.56 -2.32
N HIS A 72 6.24 1.54 -3.11
CA HIS A 72 5.99 1.37 -4.54
C HIS A 72 7.24 0.89 -5.29
N ASP A 73 8.40 1.52 -5.04
CA ASP A 73 9.66 1.15 -5.69
C ASP A 73 10.11 -0.27 -5.29
N THR A 74 9.98 -0.61 -4.01
CA THR A 74 10.33 -1.96 -3.50
C THR A 74 9.45 -3.03 -4.14
N ILE A 75 8.14 -2.79 -4.25
CA ILE A 75 7.23 -3.72 -4.91
C ILE A 75 7.59 -3.86 -6.39
N LYS A 76 7.84 -2.77 -7.12
CA LYS A 76 8.26 -2.86 -8.52
C LYS A 76 9.57 -3.63 -8.68
N ALA A 77 10.57 -3.36 -7.83
CA ALA A 77 11.87 -4.04 -7.89
C ALA A 77 11.78 -5.55 -7.58
N CYS A 78 10.89 -5.95 -6.68
CA CYS A 78 10.72 -7.35 -6.28
C CYS A 78 9.95 -8.17 -7.33
N PHE A 79 9.06 -7.54 -8.10
CA PHE A 79 8.12 -8.23 -9.01
C PHE A 79 8.30 -7.94 -10.52
N GLN A 80 9.25 -7.09 -10.92
CA GLN A 80 9.64 -6.89 -12.34
C GLN A 80 10.85 -7.75 -12.79
N LYS A 81 11.25 -8.77 -12.03
CA LYS A 81 12.32 -9.72 -12.43
C LYS A 81 11.78 -11.00 -13.05
#